data_AF-A0A1B8Y4K6-F1
#
_entry.id   AF-A0A1B8Y4K6-F1
#
_cell.length_a   1.000
_cell.length_b   1.000
_cell.length_c   1.000
_cell.angle_alpha   90.00
_cell.angle_beta   90.00
_cell.angle_gamma   90.00
#
_symmetry.space_group_name_H-M   'P 1'
#
loop_
_entity.id
_entity.type
_entity.pdbx_description
1 polymer ?
#
loop_
_entity_poly.entity_id
_entity_poly.type
_entity_poly.pdbx_seq_one_letter_code
_entity_poly.pdbx_strand_id
1 'polypeptide(L)'
;MFDKITSRIQKLCYGLNLEFVDPAQITMKVIQGLYNGVTTIELDTLAAETAATLTTKHPDYAILAARIAVSNLHKETKKIFSDVMEDLYNYVNPLNGKHSPM
;
A
#
# COMPACT_ATOMS: atom_id res chain seq x y z
N MET A 1 10.04 13.64 -7.90
CA MET A 1 9.60 12.62 -6.92
C MET A 1 8.09 12.73 -6.69
N PHE A 2 7.58 13.94 -6.41
CA PHE A 2 6.15 14.27 -6.38
C PHE A 2 5.35 13.66 -7.55
N ASP A 3 5.71 13.97 -8.80
CA ASP A 3 4.94 13.50 -9.97
C ASP A 3 4.86 11.98 -10.10
N LYS A 4 5.89 11.25 -9.65
CA LYS A 4 5.90 9.78 -9.69
C LYS A 4 4.90 9.20 -8.68
N ILE A 5 4.80 9.79 -7.49
CA ILE A 5 3.85 9.36 -6.44
C ILE A 5 2.44 9.72 -6.88
N THR A 6 2.21 10.97 -7.30
CA THR A 6 0.91 11.45 -7.80
C THR A 6 0.41 10.58 -8.95
N SER A 7 1.25 10.32 -9.96
CA SER A 7 0.89 9.47 -11.10
C SER A 7 0.48 8.06 -10.67
N ARG A 8 1.13 7.51 -9.64
CA ARG A 8 0.81 6.17 -9.15
C ARG A 8 -0.51 6.12 -8.40
N ILE A 9 -0.79 7.11 -7.55
CA ILE A 9 -2.08 7.22 -6.84
C ILE A 9 -3.19 7.44 -7.87
N GLN A 10 -2.96 8.27 -8.88
CA GLN A 10 -3.95 8.57 -9.91
C GLN A 10 -4.34 7.33 -10.73
N LYS A 11 -3.41 6.41 -10.99
CA LYS A 11 -3.73 5.10 -11.61
C LYS A 11 -4.65 4.23 -10.75
N LEU A 12 -4.68 4.43 -9.43
CA LEU A 12 -5.55 3.71 -8.50
C LEU A 12 -6.92 4.40 -8.31
N CYS A 13 -7.14 5.58 -8.88
CA CYS A 13 -8.40 6.33 -8.79
C CYS A 13 -9.46 5.95 -9.84
N TYR A 14 -9.30 4.84 -10.56
CA TYR A 14 -10.26 4.41 -11.58
C TYR A 14 -11.66 4.20 -10.99
N GLY A 15 -12.69 4.78 -11.61
CA GLY A 15 -14.07 4.65 -11.14
C GLY A 15 -14.36 5.28 -9.78
N LEU A 16 -13.49 6.15 -9.26
CA LEU A 16 -13.78 7.01 -8.10
C LEU A 16 -14.29 8.37 -8.56
N ASN A 17 -15.00 9.07 -7.68
CA ASN A 17 -15.45 10.43 -7.95
C ASN A 17 -14.28 11.43 -7.83
N LEU A 18 -13.67 11.75 -8.98
CA LEU A 18 -12.54 12.69 -9.08
C LEU A 18 -12.90 14.15 -8.76
N GLU A 19 -14.18 14.49 -8.62
CA GLU A 19 -14.59 15.82 -8.15
C GLU A 19 -14.24 16.02 -6.66
N PHE A 20 -14.28 14.93 -5.88
CA PHE A 20 -13.98 14.95 -4.44
C PHE A 20 -12.64 14.30 -4.09
N VAL A 21 -12.20 13.32 -4.88
CA VAL A 21 -10.93 12.61 -4.68
C VAL A 21 -9.82 13.28 -5.47
N ASP A 22 -8.92 13.95 -4.76
CA ASP A 22 -7.74 14.62 -5.32
C ASP A 22 -6.45 13.88 -4.93
N PRO A 23 -5.80 13.18 -5.89
CA PRO A 23 -4.52 12.52 -5.68
C PRO A 23 -3.38 13.49 -5.29
N ALA A 24 -3.45 14.75 -5.73
CA ALA A 24 -2.43 15.74 -5.45
C ALA A 24 -2.43 16.14 -3.97
N GLN A 25 -3.61 16.26 -3.35
CA GLN A 25 -3.73 16.52 -1.90
C GLN A 25 -3.08 15.43 -1.05
N ILE A 26 -3.26 14.15 -1.41
CA ILE A 26 -2.61 13.04 -0.70
C ILE A 26 -1.09 13.17 -0.86
N THR A 27 -0.61 13.40 -2.07
CA THR A 27 0.82 13.47 -2.35
C THR A 27 1.50 14.62 -1.60
N MET A 28 0.86 15.80 -1.51
CA MET A 28 1.40 16.92 -0.74
C MET A 28 1.55 16.58 0.74
N LYS A 29 0.55 15.93 1.35
CA LYS A 29 0.61 15.50 2.75
C LYS A 29 1.69 14.43 2.98
N VAL A 30 1.84 13.49 2.06
CA VAL A 30 2.88 12.44 2.13
C VAL A 30 4.29 13.03 2.05
N ILE A 31 4.51 14.05 1.21
CA ILE A 31 5.82 14.71 1.11
C ILE A 31 6.21 15.46 2.38
N GLN A 32 5.24 15.98 3.14
CA GLN A 32 5.54 16.64 4.41
C GLN A 32 6.08 15.67 5.47
N GLY A 33 5.73 14.38 5.38
CA GLY A 33 6.22 13.33 6.28
C GLY A 33 7.52 12.66 5.81
N LEU A 34 8.12 13.12 4.72
CA LEU A 34 9.25 12.47 4.05
C LEU A 34 10.58 12.91 4.69
N TYR A 35 11.43 11.94 5.02
CA TYR A 35 12.80 12.17 5.49
C TYR A 35 13.83 11.42 4.62
N ASN A 36 15.09 11.82 4.69
CA ASN A 36 16.17 11.16 3.95
C ASN A 36 16.33 9.71 4.42
N GLY A 37 16.21 8.77 3.49
CA GLY A 37 16.31 7.33 3.77
C GLY A 37 14.97 6.60 3.90
N VAL A 38 13.83 7.28 3.70
CA VAL A 38 12.53 6.60 3.70
C VAL A 38 12.46 5.52 2.61
N THR A 39 11.93 4.36 2.96
CA THR A 39 11.72 3.27 2.01
C THR A 39 10.47 3.51 1.18
N THR A 40 10.40 2.89 0.00
CA THR A 40 9.19 2.96 -0.84
C THR A 40 7.98 2.29 -0.19
N ILE A 41 8.20 1.33 0.72
CA ILE A 41 7.13 0.66 1.47
C ILE A 41 6.52 1.62 2.49
N GLU A 42 7.36 2.30 3.27
CA GLU A 42 6.91 3.30 4.25
C GLU A 42 6.15 4.45 3.57
N LEU A 43 6.62 4.88 2.41
CA LEU A 43 5.97 5.92 1.62
C LEU A 43 4.56 5.51 1.17
N ASP A 44 4.39 4.25 0.78
CA ASP A 44 3.11 3.69 0.34
C ASP A 44 2.14 3.52 1.50
N THR A 45 2.64 3.08 2.65
CA THR A 45 1.87 2.98 3.90
C THR A 45 1.40 4.35 4.35
N LEU A 46 2.28 5.36 4.36
CA LEU A 46 1.91 6.73 4.71
C LEU A 46 0.86 7.31 3.75
N ALA A 47 0.94 6.98 2.46
CA ALA A 47 -0.06 7.39 1.48
C ALA A 47 -1.43 6.73 1.73
N ALA A 48 -1.45 5.45 2.10
CA ALA A 48 -2.69 4.74 2.45
C ALA A 48 -3.34 5.32 3.72
N GLU A 49 -2.55 5.57 4.78
CA GLU A 49 -3.02 6.19 6.02
C GLU A 49 -3.57 7.60 5.77
N THR A 50 -2.82 8.41 5.01
CA THR A 50 -3.25 9.76 4.62
C THR A 50 -4.58 9.71 3.88
N ALA A 51 -4.74 8.80 2.91
CA ALA A 51 -6.01 8.61 2.21
C ALA A 51 -7.12 8.18 3.18
N ALA A 52 -6.85 7.28 4.12
CA ALA A 52 -7.84 6.84 5.10
C ALA A 52 -8.34 7.99 5.99
N THR A 53 -7.47 8.93 6.40
CA THR A 53 -7.90 10.11 7.18
C THR A 53 -8.83 11.04 6.38
N LEU A 54 -8.70 11.05 5.05
CA LEU A 54 -9.53 11.85 4.15
C LEU A 54 -10.90 11.20 3.86
N THR A 55 -11.16 10.01 4.41
CA THR A 55 -12.50 9.38 4.39
C THR A 55 -13.56 10.30 5.01
N THR A 56 -13.15 11.16 5.96
CA THR A 56 -14.02 12.19 6.55
C THR A 56 -14.55 13.21 5.54
N LYS A 57 -13.85 13.41 4.41
CA LYS A 57 -14.29 14.30 3.32
C LYS A 57 -15.18 13.58 2.32
N HIS A 58 -14.81 12.38 1.91
CA HIS A 58 -15.58 11.59 0.95
C HIS A 58 -15.28 10.09 1.13
N PRO A 59 -16.29 9.19 1.07
CA PRO A 59 -16.11 7.76 1.29
C PRO A 59 -15.15 7.10 0.27
N ASP A 60 -15.07 7.60 -0.96
CA ASP A 60 -14.15 7.06 -1.98
C ASP A 60 -12.66 7.14 -1.58
N TYR A 61 -12.29 8.02 -0.65
CA TYR A 61 -10.94 8.02 -0.08
C TYR A 61 -10.63 6.73 0.68
N ALA A 62 -11.62 6.08 1.29
CA ALA A 62 -11.44 4.76 1.91
C ALA A 62 -11.14 3.69 0.86
N ILE A 63 -11.82 3.74 -0.29
CA ILE A 63 -11.56 2.83 -1.41
C ILE A 63 -10.15 3.06 -1.95
N LEU A 64 -9.74 4.32 -2.12
CA LEU A 64 -8.39 4.66 -2.55
C LEU A 64 -7.33 4.18 -1.55
N ALA A 65 -7.55 4.39 -0.26
CA ALA A 65 -6.67 3.91 0.81
C ALA A 65 -6.49 2.38 0.74
N ALA A 66 -7.60 1.65 0.63
CA ALA A 66 -7.58 0.19 0.49
C ALA A 66 -6.82 -0.24 -0.77
N ARG A 67 -7.02 0.44 -1.91
CA ARG A 67 -6.30 0.15 -3.16
C ARG A 67 -4.79 0.39 -3.04
N ILE A 68 -4.38 1.46 -2.35
CA ILE A 68 -2.95 1.73 -2.09
C ILE A 68 -2.36 0.62 -1.21
N ALA A 69 -3.04 0.25 -0.13
CA ALA A 69 -2.59 -0.81 0.77
C ALA A 69 -2.47 -2.17 0.07
N VAL A 70 -3.47 -2.56 -0.72
CA VAL A 70 -3.45 -3.82 -1.49
C VAL A 70 -2.37 -3.79 -2.58
N SER A 71 -2.19 -2.66 -3.25
CA SER A 71 -1.11 -2.48 -4.24
C SER A 71 0.27 -2.65 -3.60
N ASN A 72 0.45 -2.16 -2.37
CA ASN A 72 1.67 -2.38 -1.60
C ASN A 72 1.83 -3.86 -1.24
N LEU A 73 0.77 -4.50 -0.72
CA LEU A 73 0.78 -5.92 -0.36
C LEU A 73 1.16 -6.82 -1.53
N HIS A 74 0.65 -6.56 -2.74
CA HIS A 74 1.01 -7.32 -3.94
C HIS A 74 2.48 -7.19 -4.37
N LYS A 75 3.22 -6.16 -3.92
CA LYS A 75 4.67 -6.06 -4.16
C LYS A 75 5.47 -6.90 -3.17
N GLU A 76 4.95 -7.05 -1.95
CA GLU A 76 5.59 -7.80 -0.86
C GLU A 76 5.17 -9.28 -0.84
N THR A 77 4.26 -9.70 -1.72
CA THR A 77 3.75 -11.08 -1.78
C THR A 77 4.10 -11.75 -3.10
N LYS A 78 4.26 -13.07 -3.07
CA LYS A 78 4.48 -13.86 -4.29
C LYS A 78 3.21 -13.90 -5.13
N LYS A 79 3.36 -13.79 -6.45
CA LYS A 79 2.25 -13.76 -7.40
C LYS A 79 1.59 -15.11 -7.60
N ILE A 80 2.35 -16.21 -7.49
CA ILE A 80 1.88 -17.56 -7.79
C ILE A 80 1.42 -18.22 -6.50
N PHE A 81 0.19 -18.73 -6.53
CA PHE A 81 -0.42 -19.40 -5.38
C PHE A 81 0.39 -20.61 -4.89
N SER A 82 0.86 -21.47 -5.80
CA SER A 82 1.64 -22.66 -5.43
C SER A 82 2.92 -22.31 -4.68
N ASP A 83 3.61 -21.23 -5.08
CA ASP A 83 4.86 -20.81 -4.43
C ASP A 83 4.62 -20.37 -2.98
N VAL A 84 3.49 -19.71 -2.72
CA VAL A 84 3.09 -19.33 -1.35
C VAL A 84 2.75 -20.58 -0.53
N MET A 85 2.03 -21.54 -1.12
CA MET A 85 1.70 -22.79 -0.43
C MET A 85 2.94 -23.64 -0.13
N GLU A 86 3.93 -23.63 -1.03
CA GLU A 86 5.21 -24.30 -0.81
C GLU A 86 6.01 -23.65 0.31
N ASP A 87 6.04 -22.30 0.39
CA ASP A 87 6.68 -21.60 1.51
C ASP A 87 6.00 -21.91 2.86
N LEU A 88 4.67 -21.90 2.87
CA LEU A 88 3.88 -22.19 4.08
C LEU A 88 4.07 -23.64 4.53
N TYR A 89 4.10 -24.58 3.58
CA TYR A 89 4.34 -25.99 3.86
C TYR A 89 5.75 -26.21 4.40
N ASN A 90 6.77 -25.64 3.75
CA ASN A 90 8.17 -25.80 4.14
C ASN A 90 8.60 -24.90 5.30
N TYR A 91 7.67 -24.21 5.96
CA TYR A 91 8.00 -23.30 7.05
C TYR A 91 8.69 -24.06 8.20
N VAL A 92 9.86 -23.58 8.58
CA VAL A 92 10.62 -24.08 9.74
C VAL A 92 10.61 -22.98 10.79
N ASN A 93 10.11 -23.31 11.99
CA ASN A 93 10.02 -22.34 13.07
C ASN A 93 11.45 -21.89 13.48
N PRO A 94 11.78 -20.60 13.35
CA PRO A 94 13.14 -20.10 13.60
C PRO A 94 13.58 -20.23 15.06
N LEU A 95 12.65 -20.39 16.01
CA LEU A 95 12.96 -20.51 17.43
C LEU A 95 13.42 -21.91 17.84
N ASN A 96 12.95 -22.96 17.16
CA ASN A 96 13.22 -24.34 17.53
C ASN A 96 13.76 -25.20 16.38
N GLY A 97 13.86 -24.66 15.16
CA GLY A 97 14.37 -25.34 13.99
C GLY A 97 13.50 -26.49 13.49
N LYS A 98 12.26 -26.62 13.97
CA LYS A 98 11.35 -27.71 13.59
C LYS A 98 10.43 -27.27 12.46
N HIS A 99 10.29 -28.17 11.49
CA HIS A 99 9.28 -28.07 10.45
C HIS A 99 7.89 -27.93 11.07
N SER A 100 7.25 -26.78 10.86
CA SER A 100 6.00 -26.39 11.49
C SER A 100 5.10 -25.72 10.44
N PRO A 101 4.52 -26.48 9.50
CA PRO A 101 3.68 -25.93 8.44
C PRO A 101 2.57 -25.03 9.02
N MET A 102 2.29 -23.91 8.34
CA MET A 102 1.18 -22.99 8.67
C MET A 102 -0.07 -23.25 7.83
#